data_AF-A0AAN6XRS9-F1
#
_entry.id   AF-A0AAN6XRS9-F1
#
_cell.length_a   1.000
_cell.length_b   1.000
_cell.length_c   1.000
_cell.angle_alpha   90.00
_cell.angle_beta   90.00
_cell.angle_gamma   90.00
#
_symmetry.space_group_name_H-M   'P 1'
#
loop_
_entity.id
_entity.type
_entity.pdbx_description
1 polymer ?
#
loop_
_entity_poly.entity_id
_entity_poly.type
_entity_poly.pdbx_seq_one_letter_code
_entity_poly.pdbx_strand_id
1 'polypeptide(L)'
;MGPLSPAVLIAALLTTTTLAQSNERVWSSVAWILYGDRTPLLSDNPTLTPLGAQQLKTQGSALRDRYLWKSAQSDNGDDNIDNNGLDDVAPISGIERYAINNQQLKVMSTTDSYNVASAMAFFQGLYPPITQAFANATGGMTAATLANGTIVNYPMGGYQYPQIQTASRLFNPNSIYLDGSSHCPSFLQAMSNFPKESTPASNLTTSSSFYASLYPRIFNSSSLPLTQLDFRQAYNIYDYANYQHLHNQKLSPVFAEGEIPRLRDLASSEIRSRHGNLSIPIRSIAGRTLATHTRQLLLDNIRSAGLTNKLNLMFTSFEPFIAFFALSRLDAGASRELYRELPYPGGVMLFELFSTVDTSTGRDGKEEYPEMKDLKVRFLYKNSTAPESRLRVYSLFETGVNFPVLDFGEFEKRMSDVGVKGGEKKEGDKDVEFIGGKGQRRERVGSWELRNGKKLSGMSEGVVEGESGARVEPPTESHLRGGRWAEEYDDDRSLFGREPVKAREF
;
A
#
# COMPACT_ATOMS: atom_id res chain seq x y z
N MET A 1 36.15 27.81 -40.15
CA MET A 1 35.19 26.90 -40.79
C MET A 1 35.44 25.51 -40.25
N GLY A 2 34.47 24.95 -39.52
CA GLY A 2 34.47 23.56 -39.06
C GLY A 2 33.04 23.04 -39.17
N PRO A 3 32.81 21.76 -39.54
CA PRO A 3 31.48 21.27 -39.85
C PRO A 3 30.61 21.16 -38.59
N LEU A 4 29.41 21.74 -38.66
CA LEU A 4 28.37 21.57 -37.65
C LEU A 4 27.73 20.18 -37.82
N SER A 5 27.78 19.35 -36.78
CA SER A 5 26.97 18.12 -36.74
C SER A 5 25.49 18.47 -36.61
N PRO A 6 24.58 17.84 -37.38
CA PRO A 6 23.15 18.08 -37.25
C PRO A 6 22.62 17.38 -35.99
N ALA A 7 22.04 18.16 -35.07
CA ALA A 7 21.22 17.60 -33.99
C ALA A 7 19.92 17.04 -34.60
N VAL A 8 19.76 15.72 -34.58
CA VAL A 8 18.53 15.07 -35.03
C VAL A 8 17.48 15.20 -33.94
N LEU A 9 16.69 16.29 -33.99
CA LEU A 9 15.46 16.38 -33.20
C LEU A 9 14.43 15.40 -33.77
N ILE A 10 14.25 14.25 -33.09
CA ILE A 10 13.10 13.38 -33.35
C ILE A 10 11.89 13.98 -32.63
N ALA A 11 11.14 14.82 -33.34
CA ALA A 11 9.84 15.30 -32.89
C ALA A 11 8.84 14.13 -32.94
N ALA A 12 8.61 13.49 -31.79
CA ALA A 12 7.56 12.49 -31.64
C ALA A 12 6.20 13.19 -31.69
N LEU A 13 5.49 13.11 -32.82
CA LEU A 13 4.07 13.46 -32.88
C LEU A 13 3.27 12.45 -32.04
N LEU A 14 3.03 12.79 -30.77
CA LEU A 14 1.96 12.16 -30.01
C LEU A 14 0.63 12.73 -30.51
N THR A 15 -0.11 11.92 -31.26
CA THR A 15 -1.51 12.19 -31.59
C THR A 15 -2.34 12.11 -30.30
N THR A 16 -2.66 13.27 -29.73
CA THR A 16 -3.62 13.38 -28.63
C THR A 16 -5.01 13.07 -29.16
N THR A 17 -5.47 11.82 -29.00
CA THR A 17 -6.88 11.48 -29.19
C THR A 17 -7.67 12.16 -28.08
N THR A 18 -8.28 13.30 -28.39
CA THR A 18 -9.23 13.98 -27.52
C THR A 18 -10.40 13.03 -27.25
N LEU A 19 -10.50 12.49 -26.04
CA LEU A 19 -11.79 12.05 -25.55
C LEU A 19 -12.67 13.30 -25.53
N ALA A 20 -13.76 13.26 -26.29
CA ALA A 20 -14.74 14.34 -26.24
C ALA A 20 -15.23 14.50 -24.79
N GLN A 21 -15.63 15.72 -24.42
CA GLN A 21 -16.14 16.06 -23.10
C GLN A 21 -17.53 15.44 -22.87
N SER A 22 -17.59 14.10 -22.81
CA SER A 22 -18.74 13.38 -22.28
C SER A 22 -18.89 13.75 -20.81
N ASN A 23 -20.11 13.98 -20.38
CA ASN A 23 -20.44 14.04 -18.96
C ASN A 23 -20.07 12.68 -18.34
N GLU A 24 -18.92 12.58 -17.68
CA GLU A 24 -18.44 11.38 -17.01
C GLU A 24 -18.72 11.45 -15.51
N ARG A 25 -19.05 10.29 -14.92
CA ARG A 25 -19.34 10.15 -13.50
C ARG A 25 -18.47 9.06 -12.88
N VAL A 26 -17.54 9.44 -12.00
CA VAL A 26 -16.71 8.48 -11.25
C VAL A 26 -17.51 7.92 -10.07
N TRP A 27 -17.55 6.59 -9.95
CA TRP A 27 -18.26 5.86 -8.91
C TRP A 27 -17.32 5.24 -7.86
N SER A 28 -16.12 4.84 -8.30
CA SER A 28 -15.07 4.32 -7.43
C SER A 28 -13.66 4.60 -7.97
N SER A 29 -12.68 4.66 -7.07
CA SER A 29 -11.26 4.60 -7.40
C SER A 29 -10.55 3.57 -6.51
N VAL A 30 -9.68 2.75 -7.10
CA VAL A 30 -8.66 1.98 -6.37
C VAL A 30 -7.30 2.59 -6.64
N ALA A 31 -6.67 3.12 -5.59
CA ALA A 31 -5.34 3.72 -5.64
C ALA A 31 -4.31 2.80 -4.97
N TRP A 32 -3.25 2.48 -5.72
CA TRP A 32 -2.05 1.84 -5.20
C TRP A 32 -0.96 2.89 -5.06
N ILE A 33 -0.45 3.06 -3.85
CA ILE A 33 0.42 4.18 -3.47
C ILE A 33 1.72 3.62 -2.92
N LEU A 34 2.84 4.00 -3.53
CA LEU A 34 4.17 3.71 -3.00
C LEU A 34 4.46 4.64 -1.81
N TYR A 35 5.16 4.13 -0.81
CA TYR A 35 5.66 4.93 0.32
C TYR A 35 6.48 6.14 -0.10
N GLY A 36 6.58 7.11 0.83
CA GLY A 36 7.46 8.28 0.68
C GLY A 36 8.92 7.96 0.96
N ASP A 37 9.79 8.92 0.70
CA ASP A 37 11.20 8.86 1.06
C ASP A 37 11.37 8.44 2.54
N ARG A 38 12.24 7.45 2.75
CA ARG A 38 12.44 6.77 4.04
C ARG A 38 13.93 6.48 4.23
N THR A 39 14.33 6.19 5.47
CA THR A 39 15.66 5.64 5.73
C THR A 39 15.85 4.29 5.01
N PRO A 40 17.09 3.88 4.68
CA PRO A 40 17.35 2.70 3.85
C PRO A 40 16.85 1.40 4.48
N LEU A 41 16.50 0.40 3.66
CA LEU A 41 16.14 -0.95 4.14
C LEU A 41 17.29 -1.68 4.85
N LEU A 42 18.52 -1.20 4.67
CA LEU A 42 19.73 -1.70 5.33
C LEU A 42 19.96 -1.08 6.73
N SER A 43 19.08 -0.20 7.19
CA SER A 43 19.02 0.29 8.57
C SER A 43 18.10 -0.58 9.41
N ASP A 44 18.38 -0.72 10.72
CA ASP A 44 17.66 -1.65 11.60
C ASP A 44 16.15 -1.41 11.67
N ASN A 45 15.73 -0.14 11.56
CA ASN A 45 14.32 0.28 11.60
C ASN A 45 14.04 1.32 10.50
N PRO A 46 13.85 0.89 9.24
CA PRO A 46 13.55 1.79 8.12
C PRO A 46 12.28 2.60 8.43
N THR A 47 12.32 3.93 8.30
CA THR A 47 11.26 4.83 8.79
C THR A 47 11.08 6.00 7.81
N LEU A 48 9.83 6.48 7.65
CA LEU A 48 9.50 7.61 6.78
C LEU A 48 10.26 8.87 7.21
N THR A 49 10.86 9.59 6.27
CA THR A 49 11.50 10.88 6.56
C THR A 49 10.47 12.04 6.50
N PRO A 50 10.82 13.24 6.99
CA PRO A 50 10.01 14.45 6.75
C PRO A 50 9.79 14.74 5.25
N LEU A 51 10.76 14.41 4.38
CA LEU A 51 10.61 14.52 2.93
C LEU A 51 9.53 13.55 2.43
N GLY A 52 9.56 12.29 2.88
CA GLY A 52 8.54 11.30 2.53
C GLY A 52 7.14 11.67 3.02
N ALA A 53 7.04 12.24 4.23
CA ALA A 53 5.77 12.75 4.74
C ALA A 53 5.22 13.89 3.86
N GLN A 54 6.06 14.84 3.45
CA GLN A 54 5.64 15.94 2.57
C GLN A 54 5.27 15.45 1.16
N GLN A 55 5.99 14.47 0.60
CA GLN A 55 5.63 13.82 -0.67
C GLN A 55 4.23 13.22 -0.60
N LEU A 56 3.93 12.44 0.45
CA LEU A 56 2.64 11.75 0.58
C LEU A 56 1.50 12.73 0.90
N LYS A 57 1.73 13.75 1.73
CA LYS A 57 0.77 14.86 1.91
C LYS A 57 0.48 15.59 0.59
N THR A 58 1.48 15.82 -0.24
CA THR A 58 1.31 16.45 -1.56
C THR A 58 0.48 15.54 -2.47
N GLN A 59 0.75 14.23 -2.49
CA GLN A 59 -0.02 13.28 -3.29
C GLN A 59 -1.46 13.10 -2.80
N GLY A 60 -1.69 13.17 -1.49
CA GLY A 60 -3.02 13.19 -0.88
C GLY A 60 -3.82 14.43 -1.28
N SER A 61 -3.17 15.60 -1.33
CA SER A 61 -3.78 16.85 -1.80
C SER A 61 -4.18 16.74 -3.28
N ALA A 62 -3.29 16.20 -4.13
CA ALA A 62 -3.63 15.96 -5.55
C ALA A 62 -4.84 15.01 -5.74
N LEU A 63 -5.01 14.00 -4.87
CA LEU A 63 -6.21 13.14 -4.91
C LEU A 63 -7.45 13.81 -4.29
N ARG A 64 -7.29 14.77 -3.37
CA ARG A 64 -8.38 15.62 -2.87
C ARG A 64 -8.96 16.48 -3.98
N ASP A 65 -8.08 17.17 -4.72
CA ASP A 65 -8.47 18.10 -5.78
C ASP A 65 -9.18 17.36 -6.92
N ARG A 66 -8.74 16.12 -7.23
CA ARG A 66 -9.39 15.26 -8.23
C ARG A 66 -10.73 14.70 -7.77
N TYR A 67 -10.83 14.11 -6.57
CA TYR A 67 -11.97 13.26 -6.17
C TYR A 67 -12.98 13.90 -5.23
N LEU A 68 -12.57 14.87 -4.41
CA LEU A 68 -13.42 15.49 -3.38
C LEU A 68 -13.88 16.88 -3.77
N TRP A 69 -13.05 17.62 -4.52
CA TRP A 69 -13.40 18.93 -5.03
C TRP A 69 -14.04 18.82 -6.42
N LYS A 70 -14.98 19.72 -6.73
CA LYS A 70 -15.19 20.16 -8.12
C LYS A 70 -14.54 21.53 -8.18
N SER A 71 -13.57 21.80 -9.05
CA SER A 71 -13.15 23.20 -9.23
C SER A 71 -14.40 24.00 -9.58
N ALA A 72 -14.60 25.11 -8.86
CA ALA A 72 -15.53 26.11 -9.35
C ALA A 72 -14.96 26.54 -10.69
N GLN A 73 -15.77 26.35 -11.73
CA GLN A 73 -15.47 26.81 -13.08
C GLN A 73 -14.99 28.25 -12.98
N SER A 74 -13.80 28.56 -13.51
CA SER A 74 -13.31 29.93 -13.44
C SER A 74 -14.26 30.80 -14.25
N ASP A 75 -15.00 31.69 -13.58
CA ASP A 75 -15.87 32.68 -14.25
C ASP A 75 -15.07 33.66 -15.15
N ASN A 76 -13.73 33.57 -15.10
CA ASN A 76 -12.83 34.09 -16.12
C ASN A 76 -12.61 32.99 -17.18
N GLY A 77 -13.18 33.18 -18.37
CA GLY A 77 -13.05 32.29 -19.54
C GLY A 77 -11.68 32.34 -20.20
N ASP A 78 -10.64 31.98 -19.45
CA ASP A 78 -9.30 31.69 -19.96
C ASP A 78 -9.14 30.16 -19.94
N ASP A 79 -9.72 29.49 -20.95
CA ASP A 79 -9.72 28.04 -21.14
C ASP A 79 -8.33 27.51 -21.55
N ASN A 80 -7.31 27.84 -20.76
CA ASN A 80 -5.99 27.23 -20.85
C ASN A 80 -5.93 26.01 -19.92
N ILE A 81 -6.90 25.10 -20.11
CA ILE A 81 -6.84 23.74 -19.57
C ILE A 81 -5.78 23.00 -20.41
N ASP A 82 -4.63 22.72 -19.81
CA ASP A 82 -3.56 21.96 -20.45
C ASP A 82 -4.05 20.52 -20.68
N ASN A 83 -4.54 20.26 -21.91
CA ASN A 83 -5.20 19.03 -22.38
C ASN A 83 -4.27 17.79 -22.42
N ASN A 84 -3.43 17.56 -21.41
CA ASN A 84 -2.44 16.48 -21.39
C ASN A 84 -2.06 15.91 -20.01
N GLY A 85 -2.80 16.24 -18.94
CA GLY A 85 -2.83 15.42 -17.71
C GLY A 85 -3.11 16.19 -16.41
N LEU A 86 -3.92 15.57 -15.55
CA LEU A 86 -4.36 15.98 -14.20
C LEU A 86 -5.37 17.11 -14.02
N ASP A 87 -5.49 18.08 -14.92
CA ASP A 87 -6.38 19.24 -14.65
C ASP A 87 -7.88 18.89 -14.75
N ASP A 88 -8.20 17.69 -15.25
CA ASP A 88 -9.53 17.09 -15.18
C ASP A 88 -9.91 16.68 -13.75
N VAL A 89 -10.59 17.59 -13.08
CA VAL A 89 -11.39 17.36 -11.88
C VAL A 89 -12.42 16.24 -12.12
N ALA A 90 -12.40 15.18 -11.31
CA ALA A 90 -13.20 13.96 -11.53
C ALA A 90 -13.88 13.48 -10.22
N PRO A 91 -14.87 14.23 -9.67
CA PRO A 91 -15.36 14.02 -8.31
C PRO A 91 -16.11 12.69 -8.17
N ILE A 92 -15.79 11.91 -7.13
CA ILE A 92 -16.46 10.63 -6.88
C ILE A 92 -17.90 10.88 -6.43
N SER A 93 -18.85 10.23 -7.09
CA SER A 93 -20.29 10.40 -6.81
C SER A 93 -20.61 10.10 -5.35
N GLY A 94 -21.22 11.07 -4.66
CA GLY A 94 -21.67 10.95 -3.27
C GLY A 94 -20.58 10.74 -2.22
N ILE A 95 -19.29 10.99 -2.51
CA ILE A 95 -18.23 10.96 -1.49
C ILE A 95 -18.30 12.22 -0.59
N GLU A 96 -18.08 12.05 0.71
CA GLU A 96 -18.05 13.18 1.64
C GLU A 96 -16.75 13.98 1.47
N ARG A 97 -16.87 15.30 1.26
CA ARG A 97 -15.78 16.17 0.76
C ARG A 97 -14.94 16.80 1.86
N TYR A 98 -15.58 17.08 3.00
CA TYR A 98 -14.97 17.79 4.13
C TYR A 98 -14.74 16.89 5.33
N ALA A 99 -15.56 15.85 5.52
CA ALA A 99 -15.47 14.96 6.66
C ALA A 99 -15.22 13.50 6.22
N ILE A 100 -14.35 12.79 6.94
CA ILE A 100 -14.05 11.38 6.69
C ILE A 100 -15.27 10.52 7.05
N ASN A 101 -15.85 9.90 6.04
CA ASN A 101 -16.83 8.82 6.19
C ASN A 101 -16.12 7.47 6.00
N ASN A 102 -15.78 6.80 7.10
CA ASN A 102 -15.04 5.53 7.05
C ASN A 102 -15.84 4.37 6.42
N GLN A 103 -17.17 4.47 6.24
CA GLN A 103 -17.94 3.50 5.46
C GLN A 103 -17.76 3.66 3.94
N GLN A 104 -17.36 4.86 3.48
CA GLN A 104 -17.08 5.13 2.07
C GLN A 104 -15.64 4.78 1.65
N LEU A 105 -14.72 4.70 2.60
CA LEU A 105 -13.29 4.49 2.37
C LEU A 105 -12.88 3.04 2.69
N LYS A 106 -11.93 2.51 1.92
CA LYS A 106 -11.23 1.27 2.24
C LYS A 106 -9.73 1.52 2.21
N VAL A 107 -9.10 1.56 3.39
CA VAL A 107 -7.68 1.88 3.51
C VAL A 107 -6.92 0.67 4.05
N MET A 108 -5.88 0.24 3.34
CA MET A 108 -4.99 -0.82 3.81
C MET A 108 -3.52 -0.42 3.68
N SER A 109 -2.71 -0.88 4.63
CA SER A 109 -1.25 -0.71 4.67
C SER A 109 -0.60 -1.99 5.20
N THR A 110 0.65 -2.26 4.85
CA THR A 110 1.46 -3.21 5.62
C THR A 110 1.78 -2.61 7.00
N THR A 111 2.31 -3.41 7.93
CA THR A 111 2.73 -2.92 9.27
C THR A 111 4.10 -2.25 9.31
N ASP A 112 4.74 -1.95 8.17
CA ASP A 112 6.01 -1.20 8.20
C ASP A 112 5.75 0.21 8.70
N SER A 113 6.62 0.72 9.59
CA SER A 113 6.51 2.09 10.11
C SER A 113 6.41 3.13 8.99
N TYR A 114 7.20 2.97 7.91
CA TYR A 114 7.20 3.86 6.76
C TYR A 114 5.92 3.76 5.90
N ASN A 115 5.30 2.59 5.77
CA ASN A 115 4.05 2.43 5.02
C ASN A 115 2.84 2.98 5.80
N VAL A 116 2.74 2.67 7.10
CA VAL A 116 1.66 3.19 7.95
C VAL A 116 1.79 4.72 8.10
N ALA A 117 3.00 5.24 8.30
CA ALA A 117 3.25 6.68 8.33
C ALA A 117 2.95 7.35 6.98
N SER A 118 3.24 6.69 5.84
CA SER A 118 2.88 7.19 4.52
C SER A 118 1.37 7.35 4.38
N ALA A 119 0.59 6.38 4.88
CA ALA A 119 -0.86 6.47 4.89
C ALA A 119 -1.37 7.64 5.76
N MET A 120 -0.82 7.83 6.96
CA MET A 120 -1.17 8.96 7.83
C MET A 120 -0.83 10.31 7.20
N ALA A 121 0.37 10.47 6.63
CA ALA A 121 0.80 11.70 5.96
C ALA A 121 -0.04 11.99 4.71
N PHE A 122 -0.43 10.96 3.95
CA PHE A 122 -1.35 11.09 2.81
C PHE A 122 -2.71 11.65 3.23
N PHE A 123 -3.27 11.18 4.34
CA PHE A 123 -4.55 11.70 4.84
C PHE A 123 -4.51 13.17 5.27
N GLN A 124 -3.36 13.69 5.71
CA GLN A 124 -3.18 15.13 5.98
C GLN A 124 -3.30 15.99 4.71
N GLY A 125 -3.16 15.40 3.52
CA GLY A 125 -3.45 16.05 2.24
C GLY A 125 -4.86 15.76 1.73
N LEU A 126 -5.34 14.52 1.85
CA LEU A 126 -6.64 14.11 1.32
C LEU A 126 -7.81 14.72 2.11
N TYR A 127 -7.74 14.68 3.44
CA TYR A 127 -8.69 15.27 4.39
C TYR A 127 -7.92 16.11 5.41
N PRO A 128 -7.46 17.31 5.02
CA PRO A 128 -6.72 18.19 5.92
C PRO A 128 -7.57 18.58 7.14
N PRO A 129 -6.94 18.95 8.28
CA PRO A 129 -7.65 19.43 9.46
C PRO A 129 -8.58 20.60 9.12
N ILE A 130 -9.84 20.49 9.53
CA ILE A 130 -10.86 21.52 9.32
C ILE A 130 -11.88 21.48 10.47
N THR A 131 -12.14 22.63 11.07
CA THR A 131 -13.15 22.77 12.12
C THR A 131 -14.57 22.72 11.54
N GLN A 132 -15.53 22.30 12.36
CA GLN A 132 -16.97 22.21 12.03
C GLN A 132 -17.33 21.23 10.90
N ALA A 133 -16.39 20.38 10.45
CA ALA A 133 -16.65 19.30 9.51
C ALA A 133 -16.88 17.98 10.27
N PHE A 134 -18.10 17.46 10.20
CA PHE A 134 -18.50 16.21 10.87
C PHE A 134 -19.26 15.34 9.88
N ALA A 135 -18.90 14.05 9.76
CA ALA A 135 -19.51 13.18 8.76
C ALA A 135 -20.95 12.81 9.16
N ASN A 136 -21.89 12.91 8.20
CA ASN A 136 -23.30 12.65 8.46
C ASN A 136 -23.54 11.22 8.98
N ALA A 137 -22.83 10.24 8.41
CA ALA A 137 -22.89 8.83 8.82
C ALA A 137 -22.36 8.55 10.23
N THR A 138 -21.64 9.48 10.87
CA THR A 138 -21.15 9.39 12.25
C THR A 138 -21.86 10.37 13.18
N GLY A 139 -23.10 10.75 12.86
CA GLY A 139 -23.95 11.65 13.67
C GLY A 139 -23.76 13.14 13.41
N GLY A 140 -22.88 13.52 12.47
CA GLY A 140 -22.74 14.90 11.97
C GLY A 140 -22.61 15.96 13.08
N MET A 141 -23.29 17.10 12.89
CA MET A 141 -23.29 18.19 13.86
C MET A 141 -23.90 17.79 15.21
N THR A 142 -24.86 16.86 15.24
CA THR A 142 -25.49 16.37 16.48
C THR A 142 -24.49 15.67 17.38
N ALA A 143 -23.56 14.87 16.82
CA ALA A 143 -22.50 14.22 17.60
C ALA A 143 -21.45 15.22 18.16
N ALA A 144 -21.30 16.38 17.51
CA ALA A 144 -20.37 17.43 17.94
C ALA A 144 -20.98 18.44 18.92
N THR A 145 -22.31 18.47 19.09
CA THR A 145 -23.02 19.46 19.90
C THR A 145 -23.30 18.91 21.30
N LEU A 146 -22.75 19.56 22.33
CA LEU A 146 -23.01 19.22 23.73
C LEU A 146 -24.38 19.72 24.19
N ALA A 147 -24.88 19.18 25.32
CA ALA A 147 -26.18 19.53 25.88
C ALA A 147 -26.35 21.02 26.26
N ASN A 148 -25.24 21.76 26.40
CA ASN A 148 -25.23 23.22 26.62
C ASN A 148 -25.23 24.04 25.31
N GLY A 149 -25.36 23.40 24.14
CA GLY A 149 -25.32 24.04 22.82
C GLY A 149 -23.92 24.34 22.27
N THR A 150 -22.84 24.03 22.99
CA THR A 150 -21.47 24.25 22.49
C THR A 150 -21.06 23.16 21.48
N ILE A 151 -20.41 23.56 20.40
CA ILE A 151 -19.87 22.65 19.37
C ILE A 151 -18.41 22.35 19.70
N VAL A 152 -18.09 21.06 19.86
CA VAL A 152 -16.72 20.58 20.10
C VAL A 152 -16.11 20.12 18.77
N ASN A 153 -14.96 20.71 18.43
CA ASN A 153 -14.18 20.29 17.27
C ASN A 153 -13.23 19.14 17.64
N TYR A 154 -12.82 18.34 16.65
CA TYR A 154 -11.70 17.42 16.85
C TYR A 154 -10.40 18.18 17.18
N PRO A 155 -9.46 17.55 17.92
CA PRO A 155 -8.15 18.13 18.25
C PRO A 155 -7.32 18.55 17.02
N MET A 156 -6.20 19.24 17.26
CA MET A 156 -5.24 19.64 16.23
C MET A 156 -5.86 20.45 15.07
N GLY A 157 -6.83 21.32 15.37
CA GLY A 157 -7.51 22.16 14.38
C GLY A 157 -8.56 21.42 13.55
N GLY A 158 -9.15 20.34 14.07
CA GLY A 158 -10.12 19.51 13.34
C GLY A 158 -9.47 18.36 12.57
N TYR A 159 -8.38 17.79 13.08
CA TYR A 159 -7.76 16.59 12.49
C TYR A 159 -8.73 15.41 12.56
N GLN A 160 -8.76 14.61 11.49
CA GLN A 160 -9.75 13.57 11.27
C GLN A 160 -9.14 12.17 11.31
N TYR A 161 -9.94 11.17 11.63
CA TYR A 161 -9.46 9.84 12.00
C TYR A 161 -9.81 8.79 10.92
N PRO A 162 -8.95 8.58 9.90
CA PRO A 162 -9.14 7.52 8.92
C PRO A 162 -8.93 6.13 9.53
N GLN A 163 -9.78 5.17 9.16
CA GLN A 163 -9.61 3.78 9.57
C GLN A 163 -8.61 3.06 8.65
N ILE A 164 -7.32 3.11 9.02
CA ILE A 164 -6.23 2.42 8.31
C ILE A 164 -6.15 0.95 8.79
N GLN A 165 -6.42 -0.01 7.91
CA GLN A 165 -6.30 -1.43 8.24
C GLN A 165 -4.88 -1.94 7.97
N THR A 166 -4.12 -2.23 9.02
CA THR A 166 -2.72 -2.68 8.90
C THR A 166 -2.60 -4.21 8.84
N ALA A 167 -1.96 -4.75 7.81
CA ALA A 167 -1.72 -6.19 7.65
C ALA A 167 -0.23 -6.53 7.83
N SER A 168 0.09 -7.33 8.85
CA SER A 168 1.44 -7.85 9.05
C SER A 168 1.78 -8.92 8.02
N ARG A 169 2.92 -8.79 7.34
CA ARG A 169 3.41 -9.76 6.34
C ARG A 169 3.69 -11.16 6.91
N LEU A 170 3.88 -11.28 8.24
CA LEU A 170 4.23 -12.55 8.89
C LEU A 170 3.00 -13.35 9.33
N PHE A 171 1.95 -12.67 9.82
CA PHE A 171 0.87 -13.32 10.58
C PHE A 171 -0.55 -12.95 10.12
N ASN A 172 -0.71 -12.06 9.14
CA ASN A 172 -2.02 -11.67 8.63
C ASN A 172 -2.20 -12.16 7.17
N PRO A 173 -3.15 -13.05 6.88
CA PRO A 173 -3.36 -13.56 5.52
C PRO A 173 -3.78 -12.46 4.53
N ASN A 174 -4.36 -11.34 5.00
CA ASN A 174 -4.71 -10.20 4.15
C ASN A 174 -3.48 -9.40 3.66
N SER A 175 -2.27 -9.66 4.19
CA SER A 175 -1.05 -9.03 3.69
C SER A 175 -0.74 -9.40 2.24
N ILE A 176 -1.21 -10.57 1.79
CA ILE A 176 -1.05 -11.07 0.41
C ILE A 176 -1.57 -10.09 -0.64
N TYR A 177 -2.61 -9.30 -0.31
CA TYR A 177 -3.16 -8.30 -1.22
C TYR A 177 -2.22 -7.12 -1.43
N LEU A 178 -1.45 -6.74 -0.39
CA LEU A 178 -0.51 -5.64 -0.46
C LEU A 178 0.86 -6.08 -0.98
N ASP A 179 1.34 -7.26 -0.55
CA ASP A 179 2.62 -7.83 -0.95
C ASP A 179 2.50 -9.36 -1.02
N GLY A 180 2.10 -9.86 -2.19
CA GLY A 180 1.92 -11.29 -2.43
C GLY A 180 3.22 -12.09 -2.56
N SER A 181 4.36 -11.43 -2.69
CA SER A 181 5.69 -12.08 -2.81
C SER A 181 6.33 -12.37 -1.46
N SER A 182 6.13 -11.50 -0.49
CA SER A 182 6.70 -11.65 0.85
C SER A 182 6.30 -12.97 1.51
N HIS A 183 7.27 -13.66 2.08
CA HIS A 183 7.13 -14.97 2.74
C HIS A 183 6.43 -16.07 1.91
N CYS A 184 6.27 -15.89 0.59
CA CYS A 184 5.71 -16.91 -0.30
C CYS A 184 6.77 -18.02 -0.59
N PRO A 185 6.60 -19.27 -0.12
CA PRO A 185 7.64 -20.30 -0.25
C PRO A 185 7.95 -20.65 -1.71
N SER A 186 6.93 -20.69 -2.57
CA SER A 186 7.10 -20.96 -4.00
C SER A 186 7.81 -19.83 -4.75
N PHE A 187 7.62 -18.56 -4.33
CA PHE A 187 8.39 -17.44 -4.87
C PHE A 187 9.87 -17.54 -4.45
N LEU A 188 10.13 -17.80 -3.16
CA LEU A 188 11.49 -17.97 -2.63
C LEU A 188 12.22 -19.15 -3.29
N GLN A 189 11.54 -20.28 -3.50
CA GLN A 189 12.08 -21.42 -4.24
C GLN A 189 12.43 -21.03 -5.70
N ALA A 190 11.57 -20.25 -6.36
CA ALA A 190 11.81 -19.75 -7.71
C ALA A 190 12.94 -18.70 -7.81
N MET A 191 13.42 -18.15 -6.68
CA MET A 191 14.62 -17.29 -6.64
C MET A 191 15.94 -18.09 -6.60
N SER A 192 15.91 -19.40 -6.32
CA SER A 192 17.14 -20.23 -6.18
C SER A 192 18.03 -20.24 -7.43
N ASN A 193 17.44 -20.13 -8.62
CA ASN A 193 18.15 -20.06 -9.90
C ASN A 193 18.39 -18.62 -10.41
N PHE A 194 17.95 -17.59 -9.68
CA PHE A 194 18.05 -16.19 -10.10
C PHE A 194 19.46 -15.78 -10.60
N PRO A 195 20.57 -16.11 -9.90
CA PRO A 195 21.91 -15.72 -10.37
C PRO A 195 22.39 -16.45 -11.64
N LYS A 196 21.69 -17.48 -12.09
CA LYS A 196 22.04 -18.31 -13.27
C LYS A 196 21.22 -17.95 -14.52
N GLU A 197 20.19 -17.11 -14.39
CA GLU A 197 19.42 -16.62 -15.53
C GLU A 197 20.23 -15.64 -16.37
N SER A 198 19.92 -15.55 -17.66
CA SER A 198 20.71 -14.77 -18.63
C SER A 198 20.89 -13.30 -18.22
N THR A 199 19.79 -12.60 -17.91
CA THR A 199 19.85 -11.17 -17.53
C THR A 199 20.57 -10.95 -16.19
N PRO A 200 20.23 -11.65 -15.08
CA PRO A 200 20.98 -11.51 -13.83
C PRO A 200 22.45 -11.91 -13.92
N ALA A 201 22.80 -13.00 -14.62
CA ALA A 201 24.18 -13.43 -14.79
C ALA A 201 25.00 -12.41 -15.61
N SER A 202 24.42 -11.88 -16.69
CA SER A 202 25.04 -10.82 -17.49
C SER A 202 25.27 -9.56 -16.66
N ASN A 203 24.27 -9.10 -15.90
CA ASN A 203 24.42 -7.93 -15.05
C ASN A 203 25.44 -8.16 -13.92
N LEU A 204 25.44 -9.33 -13.28
CA LEU A 204 26.43 -9.72 -12.26
C LEU A 204 27.86 -9.57 -12.78
N THR A 205 28.15 -10.05 -14.00
CA THR A 205 29.47 -9.92 -14.62
C THR A 205 29.78 -8.47 -15.01
N THR A 206 28.85 -7.79 -15.68
CA THR A 206 29.11 -6.46 -16.28
C THR A 206 29.06 -5.29 -15.29
N SER A 207 28.42 -5.44 -14.13
CA SER A 207 28.36 -4.39 -13.10
C SER A 207 29.34 -4.61 -11.93
N SER A 208 30.07 -5.72 -11.89
CA SER A 208 30.96 -6.07 -10.77
C SER A 208 32.03 -5.01 -10.50
N SER A 209 32.74 -4.56 -11.55
CA SER A 209 33.78 -3.53 -11.43
C SER A 209 33.21 -2.16 -11.02
N PHE A 210 32.00 -1.82 -11.49
CA PHE A 210 31.29 -0.61 -11.10
C PHE A 210 30.98 -0.62 -9.60
N TYR A 211 30.35 -1.68 -9.08
CA TYR A 211 30.09 -1.79 -7.65
C TYR A 211 31.38 -1.75 -6.81
N ALA A 212 32.42 -2.51 -7.19
CA ALA A 212 33.70 -2.49 -6.50
C ALA A 212 34.33 -1.08 -6.42
N SER A 213 34.16 -0.24 -7.45
CA SER A 213 34.64 1.14 -7.48
C SER A 213 33.89 2.12 -6.56
N LEU A 214 32.66 1.77 -6.15
CA LEU A 214 31.86 2.54 -5.21
C LEU A 214 32.23 2.23 -3.75
N TYR A 215 32.67 0.99 -3.46
CA TYR A 215 32.87 0.52 -2.09
C TYR A 215 33.74 1.42 -1.21
N PRO A 216 35.00 1.76 -1.57
CA PRO A 216 35.87 2.53 -0.68
C PRO A 216 35.41 3.98 -0.44
N ARG A 217 34.59 4.53 -1.34
CA ARG A 217 34.06 5.90 -1.26
C ARG A 217 32.71 5.99 -0.55
N ILE A 218 31.80 5.05 -0.83
CA ILE A 218 30.38 5.14 -0.50
C ILE A 218 29.93 4.09 0.53
N PHE A 219 30.42 2.85 0.43
CA PHE A 219 29.88 1.72 1.20
C PHE A 219 30.78 1.22 2.33
N ASN A 220 32.00 1.75 2.46
CA ASN A 220 32.96 1.37 3.51
C ASN A 220 32.41 1.55 4.94
N SER A 221 31.48 2.50 5.14
CA SER A 221 30.76 2.73 6.41
C SER A 221 29.31 2.19 6.40
N SER A 222 28.97 1.30 5.47
CA SER A 222 27.65 0.66 5.39
C SER A 222 27.65 -0.72 6.05
N SER A 223 26.46 -1.27 6.30
CA SER A 223 26.28 -2.65 6.76
C SER A 223 26.52 -3.71 5.66
N LEU A 224 26.70 -3.30 4.39
CA LEU A 224 26.99 -4.21 3.29
C LEU A 224 28.50 -4.43 3.12
N PRO A 225 29.02 -5.66 3.30
CA PRO A 225 30.40 -5.97 2.93
C PRO A 225 30.55 -5.99 1.40
N LEU A 226 31.77 -5.75 0.90
CA LEU A 226 32.10 -5.78 -0.53
C LEU A 226 31.65 -7.07 -1.24
N THR A 227 31.64 -8.21 -0.54
CA THR A 227 31.20 -9.52 -1.05
C THR A 227 29.69 -9.65 -1.31
N GLN A 228 28.89 -8.69 -0.85
CA GLN A 228 27.45 -8.57 -1.11
C GLN A 228 27.10 -7.35 -1.98
N LEU A 229 28.11 -6.56 -2.37
CA LEU A 229 27.92 -5.37 -3.20
C LEU A 229 27.87 -5.77 -4.70
N ASP A 230 26.79 -6.46 -5.09
CA ASP A 230 26.58 -6.92 -6.46
C ASP A 230 25.11 -6.88 -6.90
N PHE A 231 24.84 -7.29 -8.15
CA PHE A 231 23.52 -7.20 -8.78
C PHE A 231 22.41 -7.99 -8.05
N ARG A 232 22.74 -8.98 -7.21
CA ARG A 232 21.76 -9.69 -6.36
C ARG A 232 21.19 -8.82 -5.24
N GLN A 233 21.74 -7.63 -5.03
CA GLN A 233 21.33 -6.66 -4.02
C GLN A 233 21.18 -5.25 -4.63
N ALA A 234 21.11 -5.11 -5.96
CA ALA A 234 21.12 -3.84 -6.68
C ALA A 234 20.11 -2.81 -6.13
N TYR A 235 18.90 -3.27 -5.77
CA TYR A 235 17.89 -2.45 -5.11
C TYR A 235 18.37 -1.91 -3.76
N ASN A 236 18.87 -2.76 -2.86
CA ASN A 236 19.34 -2.35 -1.53
C ASN A 236 20.55 -1.40 -1.63
N ILE A 237 21.42 -1.61 -2.63
CA ILE A 237 22.59 -0.77 -2.92
C ILE A 237 22.14 0.61 -3.42
N TYR A 238 21.19 0.66 -4.36
CA TYR A 238 20.59 1.90 -4.86
C TYR A 238 19.84 2.65 -3.76
N ASP A 239 19.02 1.96 -2.96
CA ASP A 239 18.23 2.52 -1.86
C ASP A 239 19.11 3.25 -0.85
N TYR A 240 20.22 2.63 -0.43
CA TYR A 240 21.22 3.27 0.43
C TYR A 240 21.95 4.41 -0.27
N ALA A 241 22.46 4.21 -1.48
CA ALA A 241 23.20 5.24 -2.20
C ALA A 241 22.36 6.50 -2.46
N ASN A 242 21.11 6.32 -2.89
CA ASN A 242 20.17 7.39 -3.15
C ASN A 242 19.82 8.15 -1.86
N TYR A 243 19.59 7.45 -0.75
CA TYR A 243 19.39 8.09 0.54
C TYR A 243 20.62 8.90 0.98
N GLN A 244 21.83 8.35 0.85
CA GLN A 244 23.06 9.09 1.18
C GLN A 244 23.26 10.30 0.26
N HIS A 245 22.95 10.18 -1.03
CA HIS A 245 23.04 11.30 -1.97
C HIS A 245 22.04 12.41 -1.66
N LEU A 246 20.83 12.09 -1.17
CA LEU A 246 19.80 13.07 -0.81
C LEU A 246 19.99 13.69 0.58
N HIS A 247 20.37 12.89 1.59
CA HIS A 247 20.31 13.29 3.01
C HIS A 247 21.67 13.52 3.66
N ASN A 248 22.77 13.03 3.09
CA ASN A 248 24.10 13.16 3.69
C ASN A 248 24.96 14.20 2.95
N GLN A 249 24.99 15.42 3.50
CA GLN A 249 25.75 16.55 2.96
C GLN A 249 27.25 16.27 2.73
N LYS A 250 27.85 15.32 3.46
CA LYS A 250 29.27 14.95 3.28
C LYS A 250 29.50 13.94 2.18
N LEU A 251 28.53 13.04 1.96
CA LEU A 251 28.65 11.93 1.01
C LEU A 251 28.03 12.26 -0.35
N SER A 252 27.02 13.14 -0.39
CA SER A 252 26.39 13.61 -1.63
C SER A 252 27.39 14.12 -2.70
N PRO A 253 28.41 14.94 -2.36
CA PRO A 253 29.41 15.41 -3.33
C PRO A 253 30.46 14.36 -3.76
N VAL A 254 30.45 13.16 -3.15
CA VAL A 254 31.41 12.07 -3.45
C VAL A 254 30.91 11.17 -4.58
N PHE A 255 29.60 11.22 -4.87
CA PHE A 255 29.01 10.57 -6.03
C PHE A 255 29.39 11.31 -7.31
N ALA A 256 29.92 10.58 -8.29
CA ALA A 256 30.17 11.12 -9.61
C ALA A 256 28.87 11.18 -10.44
N GLU A 257 28.87 12.03 -11.47
CA GLU A 257 27.77 12.17 -12.41
C GLU A 257 27.43 10.81 -13.04
N GLY A 258 26.13 10.48 -13.12
CA GLY A 258 25.66 9.21 -13.64
C GLY A 258 25.74 8.00 -12.69
N GLU A 259 26.41 8.07 -11.54
CA GLU A 259 26.47 6.93 -10.60
C GLU A 259 25.09 6.56 -10.03
N ILE A 260 24.31 7.54 -9.58
CA ILE A 260 22.95 7.31 -9.04
C ILE A 260 21.97 6.81 -10.11
N PRO A 261 21.88 7.41 -11.33
CA PRO A 261 21.13 6.82 -12.44
C PRO A 261 21.52 5.37 -12.77
N ARG A 262 22.82 5.06 -12.88
CA ARG A 262 23.28 3.69 -13.18
C ARG A 262 22.92 2.69 -12.09
N LEU A 263 22.96 3.10 -10.82
CA LEU A 263 22.48 2.28 -9.70
C LEU A 263 20.97 2.04 -9.79
N ARG A 264 20.19 3.07 -10.14
CA ARG A 264 18.74 2.99 -10.34
C ARG A 264 18.36 2.05 -11.49
N ASP A 265 19.11 2.07 -12.59
CA ASP A 265 18.90 1.18 -13.75
C ASP A 265 19.12 -0.29 -13.38
N LEU A 266 20.22 -0.56 -12.64
CA LEU A 266 20.54 -1.90 -12.14
C LEU A 266 19.47 -2.38 -11.13
N ALA A 267 19.06 -1.53 -10.18
CA ALA A 267 17.98 -1.82 -9.25
C ALA A 267 16.66 -2.14 -9.97
N SER A 268 16.28 -1.31 -10.94
CA SER A 268 15.08 -1.52 -11.76
C SER A 268 15.17 -2.83 -12.55
N SER A 269 16.35 -3.14 -13.12
CA SER A 269 16.57 -4.41 -13.83
C SER A 269 16.53 -5.63 -12.90
N GLU A 270 16.98 -5.51 -11.65
CA GLU A 270 16.90 -6.58 -10.66
C GLU A 270 15.44 -6.88 -10.31
N ILE A 271 14.69 -5.85 -9.90
CA ILE A 271 13.29 -6.01 -9.48
C ILE A 271 12.42 -6.52 -10.64
N ARG A 272 12.61 -6.02 -11.87
CA ARG A 272 11.95 -6.60 -13.06
C ARG A 272 12.30 -8.08 -13.25
N SER A 273 13.56 -8.48 -13.07
CA SER A 273 13.98 -9.88 -13.22
C SER A 273 13.36 -10.78 -12.13
N ARG A 274 13.19 -10.26 -10.91
CA ARG A 274 12.58 -10.97 -9.77
C ARG A 274 11.06 -11.09 -9.86
N HIS A 275 10.37 -10.01 -10.25
CA HIS A 275 8.90 -9.89 -10.14
C HIS A 275 8.18 -9.82 -11.49
N GLY A 276 8.82 -9.31 -12.53
CA GLY A 276 8.25 -9.16 -13.89
C GLY A 276 8.53 -10.31 -14.85
N ASN A 277 9.38 -11.29 -14.49
CA ASN A 277 9.67 -12.44 -15.36
C ASN A 277 8.49 -13.43 -15.43
N LEU A 278 7.58 -13.20 -16.41
CA LEU A 278 6.36 -13.99 -16.60
C LEU A 278 6.60 -15.44 -17.06
N SER A 279 7.79 -15.79 -17.57
CA SER A 279 8.15 -17.17 -17.91
C SER A 279 8.21 -18.09 -16.68
N ILE A 280 8.26 -17.52 -15.47
CA ILE A 280 8.16 -18.23 -14.20
C ILE A 280 6.93 -17.68 -13.45
N PRO A 281 5.71 -18.23 -13.66
CA PRO A 281 4.45 -17.55 -13.32
C PRO A 281 4.31 -17.08 -11.86
N ILE A 282 4.94 -17.77 -10.91
CA ILE A 282 4.95 -17.40 -9.48
C ILE A 282 5.70 -16.09 -9.19
N ARG A 283 6.63 -15.64 -10.05
CA ARG A 283 7.36 -14.38 -9.84
C ARG A 283 6.46 -13.15 -9.80
N SER A 284 5.43 -13.18 -10.63
CA SER A 284 4.44 -12.10 -10.74
C SER A 284 3.41 -12.07 -9.59
N ILE A 285 3.53 -12.93 -8.56
CA ILE A 285 2.46 -13.15 -7.55
C ILE A 285 1.96 -11.86 -6.89
N ALA A 286 2.83 -10.90 -6.57
CA ALA A 286 2.43 -9.61 -6.00
C ALA A 286 1.53 -8.79 -6.94
N GLY A 287 1.76 -8.85 -8.25
CA GLY A 287 0.91 -8.22 -9.27
C GLY A 287 -0.38 -9.00 -9.50
N ARG A 288 -0.36 -10.33 -9.34
CA ARG A 288 -1.55 -11.18 -9.42
C ARG A 288 -2.52 -10.91 -8.27
N THR A 289 -2.00 -10.79 -7.05
CA THR A 289 -2.81 -10.53 -5.85
C THR A 289 -3.36 -9.11 -5.84
N LEU A 290 -2.57 -8.14 -6.33
CA LEU A 290 -3.00 -6.78 -6.64
C LEU A 290 -4.16 -6.76 -7.65
N ALA A 291 -4.06 -7.51 -8.75
CA ALA A 291 -5.11 -7.58 -9.76
C ALA A 291 -6.41 -8.20 -9.19
N THR A 292 -6.30 -9.30 -8.45
CA THR A 292 -7.43 -9.93 -7.74
C THR A 292 -8.10 -8.95 -6.78
N HIS A 293 -7.33 -8.21 -5.97
CA HIS A 293 -7.91 -7.29 -4.97
C HIS A 293 -8.53 -6.05 -5.61
N THR A 294 -7.88 -5.47 -6.63
CA THR A 294 -8.41 -4.33 -7.39
C THR A 294 -9.76 -4.67 -8.01
N ARG A 295 -9.87 -5.85 -8.66
CA ARG A 295 -11.14 -6.35 -9.21
C ARG A 295 -12.22 -6.50 -8.11
N GLN A 296 -11.86 -7.04 -6.96
CA GLN A 296 -12.78 -7.23 -5.84
C GLN A 296 -13.32 -5.91 -5.29
N LEU A 297 -12.46 -4.92 -5.06
CA LEU A 297 -12.85 -3.61 -4.52
C LEU A 297 -13.86 -2.87 -5.41
N LEU A 298 -13.66 -2.94 -6.75
CA LEU A 298 -14.60 -2.35 -7.71
C LEU A 298 -15.93 -3.13 -7.75
N LEU A 299 -15.89 -4.47 -7.70
CA LEU A 299 -17.11 -5.29 -7.59
C LEU A 299 -17.90 -4.99 -6.31
N ASP A 300 -17.24 -4.72 -5.19
CA ASP A 300 -17.90 -4.42 -3.93
C ASP A 300 -18.52 -3.00 -3.92
N ASN A 301 -17.98 -2.05 -4.70
CA ASN A 301 -18.66 -0.79 -5.00
C ASN A 301 -19.95 -1.02 -5.82
N ILE A 302 -19.88 -1.84 -6.89
CA ILE A 302 -21.03 -2.16 -7.75
C ILE A 302 -22.14 -2.88 -6.96
N ARG A 303 -21.78 -3.92 -6.19
CA ARG A 303 -22.72 -4.67 -5.33
C ARG A 303 -23.42 -3.81 -4.28
N SER A 304 -22.78 -2.73 -3.85
CA SER A 304 -23.35 -1.77 -2.89
C SER A 304 -24.00 -0.56 -3.56
N ALA A 305 -24.22 -0.57 -4.88
CA ALA A 305 -24.75 0.56 -5.66
C ALA A 305 -24.02 1.88 -5.34
N GLY A 306 -22.69 1.81 -5.20
CA GLY A 306 -21.83 2.93 -4.89
C GLY A 306 -21.83 3.39 -3.42
N LEU A 307 -22.55 2.73 -2.51
CA LEU A 307 -22.60 3.13 -1.09
C LEU A 307 -21.26 2.95 -0.37
N THR A 308 -20.49 1.92 -0.73
CA THR A 308 -19.20 1.57 -0.10
C THR A 308 -18.06 1.53 -1.12
N ASN A 309 -16.82 1.39 -0.66
CA ASN A 309 -15.64 1.26 -1.52
C ASN A 309 -15.56 2.38 -2.58
N LYS A 310 -15.96 3.61 -2.23
CA LYS A 310 -15.92 4.78 -3.11
C LYS A 310 -14.47 5.17 -3.39
N LEU A 311 -13.64 5.27 -2.35
CA LEU A 311 -12.21 5.52 -2.50
C LEU A 311 -11.42 4.49 -1.70
N ASN A 312 -10.65 3.69 -2.42
CA ASN A 312 -9.87 2.59 -1.88
C ASN A 312 -8.39 2.94 -2.00
N LEU A 313 -7.65 2.94 -0.88
CA LEU A 313 -6.25 3.36 -0.80
C LEU A 313 -5.39 2.21 -0.26
N MET A 314 -4.50 1.70 -1.11
CA MET A 314 -3.61 0.56 -0.83
C MET A 314 -2.17 1.06 -0.75
N PHE A 315 -1.63 1.18 0.47
CA PHE A 315 -0.26 1.61 0.72
C PHE A 315 0.67 0.39 0.71
N THR A 316 1.64 0.39 -0.20
CA THR A 316 2.51 -0.77 -0.44
C THR A 316 3.90 -0.35 -0.95
N SER A 317 4.72 -1.35 -1.30
CA SER A 317 6.05 -1.25 -1.89
C SER A 317 5.98 -1.35 -3.44
N PHE A 318 7.13 -1.41 -4.11
CA PHE A 318 7.25 -1.36 -5.58
C PHE A 318 7.00 -2.71 -6.27
N GLU A 319 7.10 -3.84 -5.56
CA GLU A 319 6.97 -5.20 -6.11
C GLU A 319 5.62 -5.46 -6.79
N PRO A 320 4.47 -5.05 -6.21
CA PRO A 320 3.17 -5.20 -6.87
C PRO A 320 3.04 -4.33 -8.14
N PHE A 321 3.62 -3.12 -8.14
CA PHE A 321 3.64 -2.24 -9.32
C PHE A 321 4.40 -2.92 -10.47
N ILE A 322 5.66 -3.30 -10.26
CA ILE A 322 6.51 -3.90 -11.30
C ILE A 322 5.93 -5.24 -11.80
N ALA A 323 5.43 -6.08 -10.90
CA ALA A 323 4.75 -7.32 -11.28
C ALA A 323 3.47 -7.06 -12.11
N PHE A 324 2.67 -6.07 -11.72
CA PHE A 324 1.46 -5.72 -12.46
C PHE A 324 1.75 -5.09 -13.82
N PHE A 325 2.78 -4.25 -13.94
CA PHE A 325 3.18 -3.65 -15.21
C PHE A 325 3.57 -4.70 -16.26
N ALA A 326 4.26 -5.77 -15.85
CA ALA A 326 4.54 -6.91 -16.72
C ALA A 326 3.25 -7.68 -17.09
N LEU A 327 2.41 -8.02 -16.10
CA LEU A 327 1.15 -8.75 -16.31
C LEU A 327 0.17 -8.01 -17.23
N SER A 328 0.11 -6.68 -17.10
CA SER A 328 -0.73 -5.79 -17.90
C SER A 328 -0.05 -5.29 -19.17
N ARG A 329 1.18 -5.75 -19.46
CA ARG A 329 1.96 -5.47 -20.68
C ARG A 329 2.32 -3.99 -20.90
N LEU A 330 2.24 -3.18 -19.84
CA LEU A 330 2.64 -1.77 -19.85
C LEU A 330 4.16 -1.61 -20.10
N ASP A 331 4.96 -2.61 -19.74
CA ASP A 331 6.41 -2.69 -19.97
C ASP A 331 6.82 -3.12 -21.40
N ALA A 332 5.84 -3.37 -22.29
CA ALA A 332 6.04 -3.76 -23.68
C ALA A 332 5.57 -2.71 -24.71
N GLY A 333 4.64 -1.83 -24.33
CA GLY A 333 4.04 -0.83 -25.22
C GLY A 333 4.91 0.41 -25.50
N ALA A 334 4.32 1.44 -26.12
CA ALA A 334 5.02 2.70 -26.45
C ALA A 334 5.63 3.40 -25.21
N SER A 335 4.95 3.32 -24.07
CA SER A 335 5.38 3.90 -22.79
C SER A 335 6.35 3.00 -22.00
N ARG A 336 6.91 1.94 -22.60
CA ARG A 336 7.64 0.86 -21.89
C ARG A 336 8.74 1.34 -20.94
N GLU A 337 9.48 2.40 -21.26
CA GLU A 337 10.59 2.86 -20.42
C GLU A 337 10.10 3.33 -19.04
N LEU A 338 8.98 4.09 -19.01
CA LEU A 338 8.32 4.54 -17.79
C LEU A 338 7.92 3.38 -16.87
N TYR A 339 7.49 2.26 -17.46
CA TYR A 339 7.03 1.06 -16.74
C TYR A 339 8.13 0.04 -16.46
N ARG A 340 9.33 0.26 -17.00
CA ARG A 340 10.50 -0.55 -16.69
C ARG A 340 11.23 -0.01 -15.47
N GLU A 341 11.24 1.30 -15.25
CA GLU A 341 11.81 1.90 -14.06
C GLU A 341 11.03 1.59 -12.77
N LEU A 342 11.73 1.65 -11.63
CA LEU A 342 11.08 1.69 -10.31
C LEU A 342 10.19 2.95 -10.19
N PRO A 343 8.98 2.88 -9.61
CA PRO A 343 8.26 4.08 -9.23
C PRO A 343 9.09 4.93 -8.25
N TYR A 344 8.97 6.25 -8.32
CA TYR A 344 9.57 7.15 -7.33
C TYR A 344 8.70 7.24 -6.08
N PRO A 345 9.26 7.65 -4.92
CA PRO A 345 8.50 7.80 -3.69
C PRO A 345 7.22 8.65 -3.81
N GLY A 346 6.13 8.13 -3.23
CA GLY A 346 4.78 8.68 -3.38
C GLY A 346 4.14 8.49 -4.77
N GLY A 347 4.76 7.74 -5.68
CA GLY A 347 4.16 7.36 -6.96
C GLY A 347 2.86 6.58 -6.77
N VAL A 348 1.89 6.80 -7.66
CA VAL A 348 0.53 6.26 -7.55
C VAL A 348 0.03 5.74 -8.89
N MET A 349 -0.62 4.57 -8.86
CA MET A 349 -1.46 4.11 -9.97
C MET A 349 -2.91 3.95 -9.52
N LEU A 350 -3.84 4.27 -10.41
CA LEU A 350 -5.27 4.36 -10.15
C LEU A 350 -6.06 3.50 -11.14
N PHE A 351 -7.11 2.87 -10.64
CA PHE A 351 -8.15 2.24 -11.44
C PHE A 351 -9.47 2.95 -11.10
N GLU A 352 -9.97 3.75 -12.04
CA GLU A 352 -11.19 4.53 -11.87
C GLU A 352 -12.36 3.83 -12.56
N LEU A 353 -13.40 3.53 -11.79
CA LEU A 353 -14.68 3.02 -12.25
C LEU A 353 -15.63 4.21 -12.49
N PHE A 354 -16.11 4.35 -13.72
CA PHE A 354 -16.95 5.47 -14.13
C PHE A 354 -18.04 5.06 -15.13
N SER A 355 -19.02 5.92 -15.35
CA SER A 355 -19.96 5.82 -16.47
C SER A 355 -20.04 7.14 -17.23
N THR A 356 -20.58 7.11 -18.44
CA THR A 356 -21.05 8.31 -19.17
C THR A 356 -22.52 8.56 -18.83
N VAL A 357 -22.92 9.82 -18.67
CA VAL A 357 -24.17 10.28 -17.99
C VAL A 357 -25.47 10.05 -18.79
N ASP A 358 -25.48 9.17 -19.79
CA ASP A 358 -26.71 8.57 -20.33
C ASP A 358 -27.36 7.54 -19.36
N THR A 359 -26.92 7.53 -18.10
CA THR A 359 -27.58 6.84 -16.99
C THR A 359 -28.94 7.47 -16.72
N SER A 360 -29.99 6.64 -16.76
CA SER A 360 -31.36 7.08 -16.53
C SER A 360 -31.52 7.86 -15.23
N THR A 361 -32.11 9.06 -15.32
CA THR A 361 -32.73 9.68 -14.15
C THR A 361 -33.80 8.72 -13.64
N GLY A 362 -33.71 8.31 -12.38
CA GLY A 362 -34.70 7.45 -11.75
C GLY A 362 -36.09 8.10 -11.75
N ARG A 363 -37.14 7.33 -11.44
CA ARG A 363 -38.53 7.84 -11.40
C ARG A 363 -38.74 9.01 -10.42
N ASP A 364 -37.81 9.22 -9.49
CA ASP A 364 -37.79 10.32 -8.51
C ASP A 364 -36.89 11.50 -8.93
N GLY A 365 -36.34 11.48 -10.15
CA GLY A 365 -35.43 12.49 -10.67
C GLY A 365 -34.02 12.45 -10.09
N LYS A 366 -33.66 11.42 -9.31
CA LYS A 366 -32.29 11.24 -8.80
C LYS A 366 -31.41 10.49 -9.79
N GLU A 367 -30.11 10.73 -9.66
CA GLU A 367 -29.07 10.00 -10.38
C GLU A 367 -29.04 8.55 -9.88
N GLU A 368 -29.41 7.60 -10.74
CA GLU A 368 -29.40 6.17 -10.44
C GLU A 368 -27.99 5.59 -10.66
N TYR A 369 -27.62 4.57 -9.89
CA TYR A 369 -26.34 3.88 -10.08
C TYR A 369 -26.41 3.07 -11.39
N PRO A 370 -25.42 3.18 -12.30
CA PRO A 370 -25.45 2.54 -13.61
C PRO A 370 -25.55 1.01 -13.54
N GLU A 371 -26.16 0.41 -14.56
CA GLU A 371 -26.02 -1.03 -14.78
C GLU A 371 -24.56 -1.38 -15.12
N MET A 372 -24.16 -2.63 -14.81
CA MET A 372 -22.80 -3.13 -15.02
C MET A 372 -22.30 -3.02 -16.47
N LYS A 373 -23.21 -2.99 -17.45
CA LYS A 373 -22.90 -2.81 -18.89
C LYS A 373 -22.52 -1.37 -19.27
N ASP A 374 -22.95 -0.38 -18.48
CA ASP A 374 -22.69 1.05 -18.74
C ASP A 374 -21.49 1.58 -17.93
N LEU A 375 -20.91 0.70 -17.11
CA LEU A 375 -19.69 0.95 -16.34
C LEU A 375 -18.43 0.67 -17.18
N LYS A 376 -17.45 1.55 -17.01
CA LYS A 376 -16.16 1.55 -17.67
C LYS A 376 -15.04 1.72 -16.64
N VAL A 377 -13.85 1.24 -16.97
CA VAL A 377 -12.63 1.41 -16.16
C VAL A 377 -11.53 2.03 -17.00
N ARG A 378 -10.88 3.04 -16.43
CA ARG A 378 -9.62 3.59 -16.95
C ARG A 378 -8.49 3.41 -15.94
N PHE A 379 -7.29 3.21 -16.45
CA PHE A 379 -6.07 3.12 -15.66
C PHE A 379 -5.27 4.40 -15.79
N LEU A 380 -4.77 4.91 -14.67
CA LEU A 380 -3.95 6.11 -14.64
C LEU A 380 -2.68 5.87 -13.82
N TYR A 381 -1.58 6.52 -14.20
CA TYR A 381 -0.30 6.41 -13.49
C TYR A 381 0.41 7.76 -13.39
N LYS A 382 0.91 8.07 -12.20
CA LYS A 382 1.80 9.19 -11.88
C LYS A 382 3.01 8.62 -11.16
N ASN A 383 4.16 8.65 -11.81
CA ASN A 383 5.35 7.90 -11.37
C ASN A 383 6.08 8.53 -10.16
N SER A 384 5.82 9.80 -9.83
CA SER A 384 6.48 10.51 -8.75
C SER A 384 5.57 11.58 -8.13
N THR A 385 6.05 12.19 -7.04
CA THR A 385 5.42 13.36 -6.40
C THR A 385 5.98 14.70 -6.89
N ALA A 386 6.89 14.69 -7.85
CA ALA A 386 7.57 15.89 -8.34
C ALA A 386 6.63 16.82 -9.13
N PRO A 387 6.87 18.15 -9.14
CA PRO A 387 5.94 19.15 -9.70
C PRO A 387 5.67 19.01 -11.20
N GLU A 388 6.57 18.39 -11.96
CA GLU A 388 6.45 18.12 -13.40
C GLU A 388 5.75 16.79 -13.71
N SER A 389 5.66 15.87 -12.76
CA SER A 389 4.97 14.59 -12.96
C SER A 389 3.46 14.78 -13.01
N ARG A 390 2.80 14.20 -14.02
CA ARG A 390 1.35 14.25 -14.23
C ARG A 390 0.76 12.85 -14.19
N LEU A 391 -0.41 12.71 -13.58
CA LEU A 391 -1.25 11.52 -13.74
C LEU A 391 -1.77 11.52 -15.17
N ARG A 392 -1.47 10.46 -15.91
CA ARG A 392 -1.91 10.27 -17.30
C ARG A 392 -2.70 8.97 -17.41
N VAL A 393 -3.64 8.90 -18.33
CA VAL A 393 -4.38 7.67 -18.65
C VAL A 393 -3.50 6.79 -19.56
N TYR A 394 -3.50 5.48 -19.34
CA TYR A 394 -2.78 4.53 -20.19
C TYR A 394 -3.61 3.27 -20.45
N SER A 395 -3.52 2.74 -21.67
CA SER A 395 -4.17 1.50 -22.08
C SER A 395 -3.54 0.28 -21.40
N LEU A 396 -4.34 -0.50 -20.68
CA LEU A 396 -3.93 -1.80 -20.13
C LEU A 396 -4.00 -2.90 -21.18
N PHE A 397 -3.23 -3.98 -20.99
CA PHE A 397 -3.36 -5.24 -21.72
C PHE A 397 -3.27 -5.12 -23.25
N GLU A 398 -2.42 -4.20 -23.73
CA GLU A 398 -2.14 -3.96 -25.16
C GLU A 398 -3.38 -3.63 -26.02
N THR A 399 -4.45 -3.04 -25.45
CA THR A 399 -5.62 -2.57 -26.24
C THR A 399 -5.29 -1.44 -27.23
N GLY A 400 -4.09 -0.85 -27.13
CA GLY A 400 -3.61 0.22 -28.01
C GLY A 400 -4.02 1.62 -27.53
N VAL A 401 -3.28 2.64 -27.99
CA VAL A 401 -3.42 4.02 -27.51
C VAL A 401 -4.79 4.65 -27.80
N ASN A 402 -5.51 4.14 -28.81
CA ASN A 402 -6.84 4.62 -29.19
C ASN A 402 -7.96 4.10 -28.25
N PHE A 403 -7.67 3.11 -27.40
CA PHE A 403 -8.63 2.49 -26.47
C PHE A 403 -8.07 2.46 -25.03
N PRO A 404 -7.89 3.63 -24.38
CA PRO A 404 -7.37 3.74 -23.02
C PRO A 404 -8.39 3.42 -21.92
N VAL A 405 -9.61 3.04 -22.32
CA VAL A 405 -10.76 2.71 -21.46
C VAL A 405 -11.24 1.31 -21.80
N LEU A 406 -11.60 0.54 -20.79
CA LEU A 406 -12.19 -0.80 -20.91
C LEU A 406 -13.65 -0.76 -20.41
N ASP A 407 -14.56 -1.49 -21.04
CA ASP A 407 -15.86 -1.79 -20.43
C ASP A 407 -15.65 -2.68 -19.19
N PHE A 408 -16.46 -2.51 -18.14
CA PHE A 408 -16.20 -3.16 -16.85
C PHE A 408 -16.14 -4.69 -16.96
N GLY A 409 -17.00 -5.31 -17.78
CA GLY A 409 -16.96 -6.75 -18.02
C GLY A 409 -15.67 -7.25 -18.70
N GLU A 410 -15.07 -6.45 -19.59
CA GLU A 410 -13.78 -6.78 -20.19
C GLU A 410 -12.64 -6.58 -19.18
N PHE A 411 -12.66 -5.48 -18.44
CA PHE A 411 -11.71 -5.23 -17.36
C PHE A 411 -11.74 -6.36 -16.32
N GLU A 412 -12.93 -6.76 -15.86
CA GLU A 412 -13.10 -7.83 -14.88
C GLU A 412 -12.47 -9.14 -15.38
N LYS A 413 -12.76 -9.52 -16.63
CA LYS A 413 -12.21 -10.71 -17.26
C LYS A 413 -10.68 -10.66 -17.32
N ARG A 414 -10.11 -9.58 -17.89
CA ARG A 414 -8.65 -9.44 -18.04
C ARG A 414 -7.93 -9.43 -16.68
N MET A 415 -8.50 -8.76 -15.68
CA MET A 415 -7.97 -8.76 -14.30
C MET A 415 -8.09 -10.14 -13.62
N SER A 416 -9.12 -10.92 -13.95
CA SER A 416 -9.25 -12.30 -13.49
C SER A 416 -8.26 -13.25 -14.17
N ASP A 417 -7.95 -13.06 -15.46
CA ASP A 417 -6.99 -13.86 -16.22
C ASP A 417 -5.55 -13.68 -15.72
N VAL A 418 -5.16 -12.43 -15.38
CA VAL A 418 -3.85 -12.16 -14.77
C VAL A 418 -3.80 -12.34 -13.26
N GLY A 419 -4.96 -12.35 -12.59
CA GLY A 419 -5.07 -12.47 -11.14
C GLY A 419 -4.64 -13.82 -10.57
N VAL A 420 -4.77 -13.95 -9.25
CA VAL A 420 -4.83 -15.26 -8.59
C VAL A 420 -6.22 -15.83 -8.81
N LYS A 421 -6.31 -16.93 -9.56
CA LYS A 421 -7.52 -17.76 -9.62
C LYS A 421 -7.80 -18.32 -8.23
N GLY A 422 -9.04 -18.17 -7.75
CA GLY A 422 -9.48 -18.82 -6.52
C GLY A 422 -9.24 -20.33 -6.61
N GLY A 423 -8.76 -20.94 -5.53
CA GLY A 423 -8.03 -22.20 -5.55
C GLY A 423 -8.60 -23.30 -6.46
N GLU A 424 -8.03 -23.41 -7.67
CA GLU A 424 -7.84 -24.70 -8.33
C GLU A 424 -6.91 -25.49 -7.39
N LYS A 425 -7.53 -26.33 -6.55
CA LYS A 425 -6.84 -27.28 -5.68
C LYS A 425 -5.85 -28.06 -6.54
N LYS A 426 -4.55 -27.91 -6.30
CA LYS A 426 -3.57 -28.70 -7.04
C LYS A 426 -3.62 -30.12 -6.52
N GLU A 427 -3.54 -31.08 -7.44
CA GLU A 427 -3.36 -32.48 -7.07
C GLU A 427 -2.03 -32.60 -6.30
N GLY A 428 -2.12 -32.79 -4.97
CA GLY A 428 -0.98 -32.72 -4.06
C GLY A 428 -1.07 -31.66 -2.95
N ASP A 429 -2.04 -30.74 -2.99
CA ASP A 429 -2.38 -29.91 -1.83
C ASP A 429 -2.94 -30.82 -0.73
N LYS A 430 -2.09 -31.19 0.24
CA LYS A 430 -2.54 -31.85 1.46
C LYS A 430 -3.39 -30.88 2.26
N ASP A 431 -4.70 -31.11 2.26
CA ASP A 431 -5.57 -30.53 3.28
C ASP A 431 -4.97 -30.85 4.67
N VAL A 432 -5.10 -29.90 5.59
CA VAL A 432 -4.96 -30.22 7.02
C VAL A 432 -6.20 -31.00 7.39
N GLU A 433 -6.19 -32.32 7.17
CA GLU A 433 -7.27 -33.20 7.60
C GLU A 433 -7.48 -33.00 9.10
N PHE A 434 -8.68 -32.52 9.46
CA PHE A 434 -9.10 -32.46 10.84
C PHE A 434 -9.37 -33.88 11.32
N ILE A 435 -8.32 -34.57 11.78
CA ILE A 435 -8.41 -35.92 12.32
C ILE A 435 -9.42 -35.89 13.48
N GLY A 436 -10.58 -36.50 13.26
CA GLY A 436 -11.70 -36.47 14.19
C GLY A 436 -11.33 -37.10 15.53
N GLY A 437 -11.10 -36.27 16.55
CA GLY A 437 -10.64 -36.74 17.86
C GLY A 437 -10.76 -35.68 18.96
N LYS A 438 -11.96 -35.56 19.56
CA LYS A 438 -12.20 -34.84 20.83
C LYS A 438 -11.65 -33.40 20.91
N GLY A 439 -12.10 -32.52 20.01
CA GLY A 439 -11.99 -31.08 20.26
C GLY A 439 -12.78 -30.70 21.51
N GLN A 440 -12.10 -30.20 22.56
CA GLN A 440 -12.79 -29.72 23.76
C GLN A 440 -13.68 -28.52 23.41
N ARG A 441 -14.96 -28.62 23.79
CA ARG A 441 -15.95 -27.55 23.62
C ARG A 441 -15.68 -26.41 24.61
N ARG A 442 -14.73 -25.53 24.29
CA ARG A 442 -14.59 -24.23 24.95
C ARG A 442 -15.41 -23.19 24.19
N GLU A 443 -16.56 -22.87 24.76
CA GLU A 443 -17.41 -21.77 24.33
C GLU A 443 -16.61 -20.46 24.38
N ARG A 444 -16.69 -19.65 23.31
CA ARG A 444 -16.20 -18.27 23.33
C ARG A 444 -17.21 -17.39 24.04
N VAL A 445 -17.21 -17.42 25.38
CA VAL A 445 -17.84 -16.35 26.15
C VAL A 445 -17.02 -15.08 25.97
N GLY A 446 -17.61 -14.10 25.28
CA GLY A 446 -17.04 -12.76 25.16
C GLY A 446 -17.00 -12.08 26.52
N SER A 447 -15.92 -11.35 26.79
CA SER A 447 -15.90 -10.39 27.89
C SER A 447 -16.95 -9.29 27.64
N TRP A 448 -17.48 -8.69 28.71
CA TRP A 448 -18.45 -7.58 28.74
C TRP A 448 -19.96 -7.88 28.70
N GLU A 449 -20.46 -8.80 29.54
CA GLU A 449 -21.78 -8.59 30.17
C GLU A 449 -21.77 -9.00 31.65
N LEU A 450 -21.73 -8.01 32.55
CA LEU A 450 -22.07 -8.19 33.98
C LEU A 450 -23.46 -7.58 34.22
N ARG A 451 -24.48 -8.41 34.37
CA ARG A 451 -25.80 -7.99 34.86
C ARG A 451 -26.30 -8.94 35.95
N ASN A 452 -26.82 -8.33 37.02
CA ASN A 452 -27.18 -9.01 38.26
C ASN A 452 -28.32 -10.04 38.07
N GLY A 453 -28.16 -11.24 38.63
CA GLY A 453 -29.21 -12.24 38.80
C GLY A 453 -28.86 -13.17 39.96
N LYS A 454 -29.70 -13.26 40.98
CA LYS A 454 -29.36 -13.90 42.26
C LYS A 454 -30.18 -15.18 42.49
N LYS A 455 -29.46 -16.25 42.88
CA LYS A 455 -29.83 -17.28 43.90
C LYS A 455 -30.54 -18.59 43.47
N LEU A 456 -30.14 -19.66 44.19
CA LEU A 456 -30.79 -20.98 44.44
C LEU A 456 -30.62 -22.07 43.36
N SER A 457 -30.47 -23.38 43.65
CA SER A 457 -30.00 -24.11 44.86
C SER A 457 -29.96 -25.65 44.63
N GLY A 458 -28.97 -26.37 45.19
CA GLY A 458 -29.19 -27.71 45.78
C GLY A 458 -28.70 -29.00 45.08
N MET A 459 -28.30 -29.97 45.92
CA MET A 459 -28.41 -31.45 45.80
C MET A 459 -27.44 -32.29 44.92
N SER A 460 -26.29 -32.66 45.55
CA SER A 460 -25.79 -34.02 45.91
C SER A 460 -25.71 -35.24 44.95
N GLU A 461 -24.79 -36.16 45.34
CA GLU A 461 -24.53 -37.54 44.88
C GLU A 461 -23.77 -37.71 43.53
N GLY A 462 -22.84 -38.65 43.35
CA GLY A 462 -22.23 -39.63 44.27
C GLY A 462 -21.61 -40.84 43.54
N VAL A 463 -20.63 -41.51 44.17
CA VAL A 463 -20.07 -42.87 43.88
C VAL A 463 -18.78 -42.99 43.02
N VAL A 464 -17.86 -43.79 43.59
CA VAL A 464 -16.51 -44.26 43.21
C VAL A 464 -16.55 -45.32 42.05
N GLU A 465 -15.52 -45.98 41.52
CA GLU A 465 -14.13 -46.37 41.90
C GLU A 465 -13.14 -46.32 40.69
N GLY A 466 -11.84 -46.56 40.90
CA GLY A 466 -10.91 -47.12 39.89
C GLY A 466 -9.42 -46.77 40.09
N GLU A 467 -8.54 -47.78 40.25
CA GLU A 467 -7.19 -47.63 40.85
C GLU A 467 -5.97 -47.42 39.90
N SER A 468 -4.82 -47.15 40.55
CA SER A 468 -3.41 -47.22 40.09
C SER A 468 -2.82 -46.00 39.36
N GLY A 469 -1.60 -45.53 39.65
CA GLY A 469 -0.70 -45.86 40.76
C GLY A 469 0.80 -45.69 40.42
N ALA A 470 1.44 -44.59 40.82
CA ALA A 470 2.91 -44.46 40.95
C ALA A 470 3.31 -43.18 41.71
N ARG A 471 4.27 -43.29 42.64
CA ARG A 471 4.89 -42.18 43.41
C ARG A 471 6.42 -42.34 43.36
N VAL A 472 7.16 -41.29 43.04
CA VAL A 472 8.56 -41.09 43.45
C VAL A 472 8.81 -39.59 43.69
N GLU A 473 9.55 -39.26 44.75
CA GLU A 473 9.89 -37.89 45.20
C GLU A 473 11.31 -37.46 44.76
N PRO A 474 11.65 -36.15 44.80
CA PRO A 474 12.93 -35.61 44.33
C PRO A 474 13.97 -35.37 45.45
N PRO A 475 15.26 -35.34 45.08
CA PRO A 475 16.28 -34.51 45.76
C PRO A 475 17.25 -33.84 44.73
N THR A 476 18.10 -32.83 45.01
CA THR A 476 18.34 -31.87 46.11
C THR A 476 19.28 -30.75 45.59
N GLU A 477 19.49 -29.69 46.36
CA GLU A 477 20.39 -28.53 46.10
C GLU A 477 21.90 -28.89 45.99
N SER A 478 22.71 -27.97 45.44
CA SER A 478 23.80 -27.28 46.19
C SER A 478 24.77 -26.43 45.32
N HIS A 479 25.49 -25.51 45.98
CA HIS A 479 26.74 -24.82 45.55
C HIS A 479 26.63 -23.68 44.48
N LEU A 480 27.30 -22.51 44.60
CA LEU A 480 28.36 -22.02 45.51
C LEU A 480 28.37 -20.47 45.64
N ARG A 481 28.98 -19.95 46.74
CA ARG A 481 29.44 -18.54 46.91
C ARG A 481 30.57 -18.20 45.91
N GLY A 482 30.94 -16.97 45.59
CA GLY A 482 30.52 -15.63 46.05
C GLY A 482 31.73 -14.66 46.04
N GLY A 483 31.58 -13.44 45.50
CA GLY A 483 32.67 -12.47 45.33
C GLY A 483 32.61 -11.26 46.27
N ARG A 484 33.77 -10.65 46.55
CA ARG A 484 33.89 -9.31 47.20
C ARG A 484 34.02 -8.23 46.12
N TRP A 485 33.41 -7.07 46.30
CA TRP A 485 34.00 -5.84 46.86
C TRP A 485 32.91 -4.75 46.95
N ALA A 486 33.16 -3.66 47.68
CA ALA A 486 32.14 -2.75 48.20
C ALA A 486 32.08 -1.40 47.45
N GLU A 487 30.93 -0.71 47.63
CA GLU A 487 30.74 0.76 47.60
C GLU A 487 30.93 1.46 46.22
N GLU A 488 30.13 2.48 45.82
CA GLU A 488 29.10 3.27 46.51
C GLU A 488 28.15 3.99 45.51
N TYR A 489 27.05 4.55 46.02
CA TYR A 489 26.09 5.53 45.44
C TYR A 489 24.93 5.12 44.50
N ASP A 490 23.75 5.53 44.96
CA ASP A 490 22.40 5.42 44.40
C ASP A 490 22.18 6.18 43.08
N ASP A 491 21.31 5.64 42.21
CA ASP A 491 19.93 6.16 42.06
C ASP A 491 19.12 5.30 41.06
N ASP A 492 18.21 4.44 41.54
CA ASP A 492 17.08 3.94 40.73
C ASP A 492 16.02 3.23 41.59
N ARG A 493 14.83 3.82 41.74
CA ARG A 493 13.65 3.17 42.36
C ARG A 493 12.41 3.24 41.48
N SER A 494 12.22 2.17 40.72
CA SER A 494 10.94 1.74 40.16
C SER A 494 9.82 1.76 41.21
N LEU A 495 8.67 2.33 40.86
CA LEU A 495 7.52 2.53 41.75
C LEU A 495 6.19 2.18 41.06
N PHE A 496 6.05 0.93 40.58
CA PHE A 496 4.78 0.37 40.12
C PHE A 496 4.16 -0.57 41.16
N GLY A 497 3.48 0.03 42.13
CA GLY A 497 2.62 -0.65 43.09
C GLY A 497 1.48 0.26 43.52
N ARG A 498 0.35 0.25 42.79
CA ARG A 498 -0.90 0.90 43.21
C ARG A 498 -2.12 0.06 42.83
N GLU A 499 -3.00 -0.10 43.81
CA GLU A 499 -4.27 -0.81 43.73
C GLU A 499 -5.32 -0.04 42.92
N PRO A 500 -6.35 -0.72 42.37
CA PRO A 500 -7.40 -0.06 41.58
C PRO A 500 -8.36 0.78 42.44
N VAL A 501 -8.59 2.02 42.00
CA VAL A 501 -9.51 2.97 42.65
C VAL A 501 -10.97 2.65 42.30
N LYS A 502 -11.88 2.71 43.29
CA LYS A 502 -13.32 2.52 43.10
C LYS A 502 -13.97 3.72 42.39
N ALA A 503 -14.91 3.44 41.51
CA ALA A 503 -15.74 4.46 40.86
C ALA A 503 -16.64 5.22 41.87
N ARG A 504 -16.91 6.49 41.57
CA ARG A 504 -17.99 7.27 42.19
C ARG A 504 -19.02 7.65 41.12
N GLU A 505 -20.28 7.58 41.51
CA GLU A 505 -21.42 8.10 40.76
C GLU A 505 -21.40 9.64 40.81
N PHE A 506 -21.59 10.29 39.66
CA PHE A 506 -22.72 11.18 39.35
C PHE A 506 -22.68 11.57 37.86
#